data_AF-A0A7J4P0Z0-F1
#
_entry.id   AF-A0A7J4P0Z0-F1
#
_cell.length_a   1.000
_cell.length_b   1.000
_cell.length_c   1.000
_cell.angle_alpha   90.00
_cell.angle_beta   90.00
_cell.angle_gamma   90.00
#
_symmetry.space_group_name_H-M   'P 1'
#
loop_
_entity.id
_entity.type
_entity.pdbx_description
1 polymer ?
#
loop_
_entity_poly.entity_id
_entity_poly.type
_entity_poly.pdbx_seq_one_letter_code
_entity_poly.pdbx_strand_id
1 'polypeptide(L)'
;MSTAEPGLLVVFEGKRTRVRVFRRFFYPVQARDENVEVLVYSDTGREREVTYKRAEDYDLDSPLRLITMIRLARALRVLQTDPPTNGVQNLRLTICRSNELIGTDAEKDEWMPFDPTRMKPLDERIRDAKKRARWKQRLRQR
;
A
#
# COMPACT_ATOMS: atom_id res chain seq x y z
N MET A 1 -1.41 33.55 -10.71
CA MET A 1 -2.25 32.73 -9.79
C MET A 1 -1.43 31.51 -9.41
N SER A 2 -1.26 31.26 -8.11
CA SER A 2 -0.37 30.22 -7.58
C SER A 2 -0.84 28.82 -8.01
N THR A 3 -0.15 28.19 -8.95
CA THR A 3 -0.28 26.76 -9.26
C THR A 3 0.48 25.99 -8.18
N ALA A 4 -0.15 25.81 -7.01
CA ALA A 4 0.39 24.93 -5.99
C ALA A 4 0.40 23.51 -6.56
N GLU A 5 1.58 22.99 -6.88
CA GLU A 5 1.72 21.59 -7.31
C GLU A 5 1.09 20.66 -6.25
N PRO A 6 0.31 19.65 -6.66
CA PRO A 6 -0.29 18.70 -5.74
C PRO A 6 0.81 17.95 -4.96
N GLY A 7 0.63 17.84 -3.64
CA GLY A 7 1.55 17.12 -2.77
C GLY A 7 1.45 17.56 -1.30
N LEU A 8 1.79 16.64 -0.40
CA LEU A 8 1.86 16.89 1.04
C LEU A 8 3.25 17.44 1.37
N LEU A 9 3.33 18.61 2.00
CA LEU A 9 4.60 19.19 2.44
C LEU A 9 4.97 18.67 3.82
N VAL A 10 6.19 18.14 3.95
CA VAL A 10 6.75 17.67 5.21
C VAL A 10 8.20 18.15 5.36
N VAL A 11 8.69 18.15 6.60
CA VAL A 11 10.12 18.24 6.87
C VAL A 11 10.65 16.82 7.05
N PHE A 12 11.53 16.39 6.17
CA PHE A 12 12.16 15.08 6.21
C PHE A 12 13.68 15.24 6.17
N GLU A 13 14.37 14.69 7.16
CA GLU A 13 15.84 14.79 7.30
C GLU A 13 16.37 16.24 7.23
N GLY A 14 15.65 17.17 7.86
CA GLY A 14 16.03 18.59 7.90
C GLY A 14 15.80 19.35 6.59
N LYS A 15 15.20 18.71 5.58
CA LYS A 15 14.88 19.33 4.29
C LYS A 15 13.37 19.47 4.13
N ARG A 16 12.96 20.55 3.45
CA ARG A 16 11.58 20.73 3.02
C ARG A 16 11.34 19.82 1.82
N THR A 17 10.37 18.93 1.96
CA THR A 17 10.10 17.86 1.00
C THR A 17 8.62 17.86 0.63
N ARG A 18 8.34 17.85 -0.67
CA ARG A 18 7.01 17.64 -1.23
C ARG A 18 6.85 16.15 -1.51
N VAL A 19 5.81 15.56 -0.93
CA VAL A 19 5.53 14.12 -1.05
C VAL A 19 4.24 13.96 -1.84
N ARG A 20 4.35 13.33 -3.00
CA ARG A 20 3.22 12.94 -3.83
C ARG A 20 2.88 11.50 -3.52
N VAL A 21 1.70 11.28 -2.94
CA VAL A 21 1.26 9.95 -2.52
C VAL A 21 0.30 9.38 -3.55
N PHE A 22 0.49 8.13 -3.96
CA PHE A 22 -0.33 7.44 -4.95
C PHE A 22 -0.94 6.18 -4.34
N ARG A 23 -2.25 5.97 -4.45
CA ARG A 23 -2.87 4.68 -4.09
C ARG A 23 -2.78 3.72 -5.28
N ARG A 24 -2.15 2.56 -5.08
CA ARG A 24 -2.11 1.43 -6.02
C ARG A 24 -3.41 0.63 -5.91
N PHE A 25 -4.09 0.37 -7.02
CA PHE A 25 -5.36 -0.35 -7.04
C PHE A 25 -5.20 -1.85 -7.22
N PHE A 26 -5.98 -2.59 -6.45
CA PHE A 26 -6.06 -4.05 -6.54
C PHE A 26 -7.48 -4.47 -6.89
N TYR A 27 -7.59 -5.57 -7.63
CA TYR A 27 -8.84 -6.20 -7.98
C TYR A 27 -9.10 -7.42 -7.07
N PRO A 28 -10.25 -7.49 -6.40
CA PRO A 28 -10.61 -8.66 -5.60
C PRO A 28 -10.89 -9.87 -6.50
N VAL A 29 -10.15 -10.95 -6.28
CA VAL A 29 -10.32 -12.25 -6.93
C VAL A 29 -10.89 -13.22 -5.89
N GLN A 30 -12.14 -13.62 -6.11
CA GLN A 30 -12.78 -14.68 -5.34
C GLN A 30 -12.40 -16.03 -5.94
N ALA A 31 -11.87 -16.92 -5.13
CA ALA A 31 -11.58 -18.29 -5.53
C ALA A 31 -12.35 -19.26 -4.64
N ARG A 32 -13.12 -20.15 -5.27
CA ARG A 32 -13.89 -21.20 -4.60
C ARG A 32 -13.24 -22.56 -4.83
N ASP A 33 -13.37 -23.43 -3.84
CA ASP A 33 -12.94 -24.83 -3.90
C ASP A 33 -13.78 -25.66 -2.92
N GLU A 34 -14.68 -26.49 -3.44
CA GLU A 34 -15.62 -27.39 -2.76
C GLU A 34 -16.33 -26.78 -1.51
N ASN A 35 -15.61 -26.65 -0.40
CA ASN A 35 -16.12 -26.20 0.90
C ASN A 35 -15.49 -24.89 1.40
N VAL A 36 -14.69 -24.21 0.58
CA VAL A 36 -13.90 -23.05 0.98
C VAL A 36 -13.98 -21.93 -0.06
N GLU A 37 -14.31 -20.74 0.42
CA GLU A 37 -14.24 -19.50 -0.34
C GLU A 37 -13.11 -18.62 0.21
N VAL A 38 -12.24 -18.13 -0.68
CA VAL A 38 -11.15 -17.22 -0.31
C VAL A 38 -11.16 -15.98 -1.19
N LEU A 39 -10.76 -14.86 -0.59
CA LEU A 39 -10.56 -13.58 -1.27
C LEU A 39 -9.06 -13.27 -1.35
N VAL A 40 -8.57 -13.04 -2.57
CA VAL A 40 -7.18 -12.65 -2.85
C VAL A 40 -7.18 -11.42 -3.74
N TYR A 41 -6.19 -10.55 -3.63
CA TYR A 41 -6.13 -9.30 -4.39
C TYR A 41 -5.13 -9.39 -5.54
N SER A 42 -5.54 -9.08 -6.77
CA SER A 42 -4.65 -8.98 -7.93
C SER A 42 -4.23 -7.54 -8.16
N ASP A 43 -2.94 -7.30 -8.39
CA ASP A 43 -2.46 -5.95 -8.74
C ASP A 43 -2.99 -5.56 -10.12
N THR A 44 -3.55 -4.35 -10.24
CA THR A 44 -4.14 -3.85 -11.49
C THR A 44 -3.19 -2.99 -12.31
N GLY A 45 -2.03 -2.60 -11.77
CA GLY A 45 -1.18 -1.62 -12.43
C GLY A 45 -1.61 -0.16 -12.24
N ARG A 46 -2.85 0.07 -11.79
CA ARG A 46 -3.45 1.41 -11.76
C ARG A 46 -3.06 2.14 -10.49
N GLU A 47 -2.75 3.42 -10.62
CA GLU A 47 -2.42 4.31 -9.52
C GLU A 47 -3.22 5.61 -9.62
N ARG A 48 -3.60 6.17 -8.48
CA ARG A 48 -4.22 7.51 -8.41
C ARG A 48 -3.54 8.33 -7.34
N GLU A 49 -3.18 9.56 -7.69
CA GLU A 49 -2.64 10.52 -6.73
C GLU A 49 -3.69 10.85 -5.66
N VAL A 50 -3.28 10.78 -4.41
CA VAL A 50 -4.06 11.18 -3.25
C VAL A 50 -3.98 12.69 -3.13
N THR A 51 -5.14 13.34 -3.20
CA THR A 51 -5.23 14.79 -3.01
C THR A 51 -5.26 15.14 -1.53
N TYR A 52 -4.82 16.35 -1.18
CA TYR A 52 -4.84 16.84 0.21
C TYR A 52 -6.24 16.70 0.86
N LYS A 53 -7.30 16.96 0.09
CA LYS A 53 -8.70 16.84 0.56
C LYS A 53 -9.10 15.44 1.00
N ARG A 54 -8.35 14.41 0.61
CA ARG A 54 -8.61 13.00 0.94
C ARG A 54 -7.54 12.39 1.83
N ALA A 55 -6.62 13.19 2.39
CA ALA A 55 -5.50 12.68 3.16
C ALA A 55 -5.94 11.80 4.35
N GLU A 56 -7.05 12.14 4.99
CA GLU A 56 -7.65 11.40 6.10
C GLU A 56 -8.09 9.97 5.70
N ASP A 57 -8.66 9.79 4.50
CA ASP A 57 -9.04 8.46 3.97
C ASP A 57 -7.85 7.47 3.93
N TYR A 58 -6.63 8.01 3.90
CA TYR A 58 -5.38 7.29 3.75
C TYR A 58 -4.48 7.36 4.99
N ASP A 59 -4.98 7.87 6.12
CA ASP A 59 -4.22 8.08 7.36
C ASP A 59 -2.99 9.02 7.17
N LEU A 60 -3.04 9.95 6.21
CA LEU A 60 -1.96 10.87 5.85
C LEU A 60 -2.12 12.27 6.44
N ASP A 61 -3.23 12.52 7.13
CA ASP A 61 -3.49 13.70 7.92
C ASP A 61 -2.52 13.80 9.11
N SER A 62 -2.07 12.66 9.65
CA SER A 62 -1.04 12.57 10.68
C SER A 62 0.37 12.71 10.09
N PRO A 63 1.14 13.75 10.47
CA PRO A 63 2.53 13.92 10.00
C PRO A 63 3.44 12.76 10.41
N LEU A 64 3.21 12.18 11.59
CA LEU A 64 3.99 11.05 12.09
C LEU A 64 3.77 9.79 11.26
N ARG A 65 2.52 9.51 10.86
CA ARG A 65 2.20 8.38 9.98
C ARG A 65 2.83 8.57 8.61
N LEU A 66 2.70 9.76 8.03
CA LEU A 66 3.30 10.08 6.74
C LEU A 66 4.83 9.91 6.76
N ILE A 67 5.52 10.43 7.79
CA ILE A 67 6.96 10.25 7.97
C ILE A 67 7.34 8.77 8.13
N THR A 68 6.56 8.02 8.92
CA THR A 68 6.78 6.57 9.11
C THR A 68 6.67 5.82 7.77
N MET A 69 5.68 6.17 6.97
CA MET A 69 5.45 5.58 5.64
C MET A 69 6.59 5.91 4.67
N ILE A 70 7.10 7.14 4.68
CA ILE A 70 8.27 7.55 3.89
C ILE A 70 9.52 6.75 4.30
N ARG A 71 9.77 6.64 5.61
CA ARG A 71 10.91 5.86 6.15
C ARG A 71 10.81 4.39 5.75
N LEU A 72 9.63 3.80 5.88
CA LEU A 72 9.39 2.41 5.50
C LEU A 72 9.58 2.20 3.99
N ALA A 73 9.05 3.09 3.16
CA ALA A 73 9.22 3.03 1.70
C ALA A 73 10.70 3.12 1.29
N ARG A 74 11.48 3.96 1.98
CA ARG A 74 12.93 4.04 1.78
C ARG A 74 13.64 2.77 2.21
N ALA A 75 13.29 2.20 3.36
CA ALA A 75 13.86 0.94 3.84
C ALA A 75 13.59 -0.23 2.88
N LEU A 76 12.39 -0.25 2.28
CA LEU A 76 11.98 -1.22 1.26
C LEU A 76 12.54 -0.90 -0.14
N ARG A 77 13.25 0.23 -0.33
CA ARG A 77 13.76 0.70 -1.63
C ARG A 77 12.68 0.92 -2.69
N VAL A 78 11.47 1.29 -2.27
CA VAL A 78 10.33 1.61 -3.15
C VAL A 78 9.99 3.09 -3.18
N LEU A 79 10.63 3.90 -2.33
CA LEU A 79 10.52 5.35 -2.36
C LEU A 79 11.20 5.91 -3.61
N GLN A 80 10.44 6.62 -4.44
CA GLN A 80 10.96 7.27 -5.63
C GLN A 80 11.32 8.72 -5.32
N THR A 81 12.44 9.17 -5.88
CA THR A 81 12.93 10.55 -5.69
C THR A 81 12.88 11.23 -7.04
N ASP A 82 12.08 12.30 -7.14
CA ASP A 82 12.03 13.13 -8.34
C ASP A 82 13.07 14.26 -8.21
N PRO A 83 13.56 14.83 -9.32
CA PRO A 83 14.40 16.01 -9.29
C PRO A 83 13.75 17.14 -8.47
N PRO A 84 14.55 17.90 -7.68
CA PRO A 84 14.01 18.97 -6.87
C PRO A 84 13.47 20.11 -7.73
N THR A 85 12.32 20.66 -7.35
CA THR A 85 11.69 21.81 -8.01
C THR A 85 11.73 22.99 -7.06
N ASN A 86 12.28 24.14 -7.49
CA ASN A 86 12.41 25.34 -6.65
C ASN A 86 13.11 25.09 -5.30
N GLY A 87 14.14 24.23 -5.30
CA GLY A 87 14.89 23.87 -4.08
C GLY A 87 14.15 22.96 -3.10
N VAL A 88 12.95 22.48 -3.44
CA VAL A 88 12.17 21.52 -2.64
C VAL A 88 12.43 20.11 -3.17
N GLN A 89 12.79 19.18 -2.28
CA GLN A 89 12.94 17.79 -2.66
C GLN A 89 11.56 17.20 -2.97
N ASN A 90 11.45 16.46 -4.07
CA ASN A 90 10.21 15.80 -4.45
C ASN A 90 10.33 14.29 -4.22
N LEU A 91 9.38 13.73 -3.49
CA LEU A 91 9.27 12.28 -3.27
C LEU A 91 7.96 11.77 -3.84
N ARG A 92 8.03 10.58 -4.44
CA ARG A 92 6.87 9.82 -4.88
C ARG A 92 6.75 8.56 -4.03
N LEU A 93 5.57 8.40 -3.41
CA LEU A 93 5.25 7.32 -2.50
C LEU A 93 3.99 6.60 -2.96
N THR A 94 4.11 5.33 -3.35
CA THR A 94 2.95 4.51 -3.69
C THR A 94 2.53 3.68 -2.49
N ILE A 95 1.23 3.66 -2.19
CA ILE A 95 0.63 2.98 -1.03
C ILE A 95 -0.46 2.01 -1.45
N CYS A 96 -0.69 1.01 -0.61
CA CYS A 96 -1.77 0.05 -0.70
C CYS A 96 -2.23 -0.36 0.69
N ARG A 97 -3.33 -1.11 0.79
CA ARG A 97 -3.67 -1.80 2.03
C ARG A 97 -2.76 -3.01 2.22
N SER A 98 -2.44 -3.32 3.46
CA SER A 98 -1.65 -4.50 3.82
C SER A 98 -2.30 -5.81 3.36
N ASN A 99 -3.62 -5.95 3.51
CA ASN A 99 -4.36 -7.11 3.04
C ASN A 99 -4.34 -7.27 1.49
N GLU A 100 -4.21 -6.17 0.75
CA GLU A 100 -4.06 -6.19 -0.72
C GLU A 100 -2.69 -6.78 -1.11
N LEU A 101 -1.64 -6.43 -0.36
CA LEU A 101 -0.25 -6.80 -0.68
C LEU A 101 0.16 -8.18 -0.16
N ILE A 102 -0.01 -8.41 1.14
CA ILE A 102 0.42 -9.63 1.84
C ILE A 102 -0.74 -10.59 2.16
N GLY A 103 -1.98 -10.24 1.77
CA GLY A 103 -3.13 -11.12 1.92
C GLY A 103 -3.47 -11.39 3.39
N THR A 104 -3.86 -12.63 3.66
CA THR A 104 -4.24 -13.11 4.99
C THR A 104 -3.08 -13.21 5.99
N ASP A 105 -1.85 -12.91 5.58
CA ASP A 105 -0.70 -12.73 6.48
C ASP A 105 -0.67 -11.34 7.14
N ALA A 106 -1.52 -10.41 6.69
CA ALA A 106 -1.68 -9.13 7.36
C ALA A 106 -2.35 -9.31 8.73
N GLU A 107 -1.67 -8.90 9.80
CA GLU A 107 -2.25 -8.87 11.16
C GLU A 107 -3.36 -7.82 11.28
N LYS A 108 -3.24 -6.71 10.55
CA LYS A 108 -4.19 -5.58 10.52
C LYS A 108 -4.33 -5.05 9.10
N ASP A 109 -5.51 -4.53 8.77
CA ASP A 109 -5.78 -3.84 7.51
C ASP A 109 -5.39 -2.35 7.62
N GLU A 110 -4.16 -2.04 7.24
CA GLU A 110 -3.55 -0.71 7.38
C GLU A 110 -2.92 -0.24 6.06
N TRP A 111 -2.75 1.07 5.92
CA TRP A 111 -2.04 1.65 4.79
C TRP A 111 -0.54 1.45 4.94
N MET A 112 0.10 0.98 3.86
CA MET A 112 1.53 0.75 3.83
C MET A 112 2.13 1.07 2.45
N PRO A 113 3.45 1.27 2.34
CA PRO A 113 4.12 1.39 1.06
C PRO A 113 3.91 0.13 0.21
N PHE A 114 3.58 0.34 -1.06
CA PHE A 114 3.47 -0.74 -2.03
C PHE A 114 4.86 -1.23 -2.42
N ASP A 115 5.08 -2.53 -2.28
CA ASP A 115 6.31 -3.20 -2.67
C ASP A 115 5.98 -4.43 -3.53
N PRO A 116 6.20 -4.37 -4.86
CA PRO A 116 5.84 -5.47 -5.75
C PRO A 116 6.62 -6.76 -5.46
N THR A 117 7.81 -6.67 -4.85
CA THR A 117 8.64 -7.85 -4.54
C THR A 117 8.02 -8.74 -3.45
N ARG A 118 7.09 -8.18 -2.67
CA ARG A 118 6.37 -8.90 -1.61
C ARG A 118 5.13 -9.63 -2.12
N MET A 119 4.73 -9.40 -3.37
CA MET A 119 3.62 -10.14 -3.98
C MET A 119 4.11 -11.45 -4.59
N LYS A 120 3.66 -12.56 -4.00
CA LYS A 120 3.73 -13.87 -4.66
C LYS A 120 2.82 -13.91 -5.89
N PRO A 121 3.08 -14.81 -6.87
CA PRO A 121 2.17 -15.07 -7.98
C PRO A 121 0.72 -15.30 -7.52
N LEU A 122 -0.27 -14.86 -8.32
CA LEU A 122 -1.68 -14.96 -7.95
C LEU A 122 -2.10 -16.41 -7.64
N ASP A 123 -1.67 -17.37 -8.46
CA ASP A 123 -1.98 -18.80 -8.26
C ASP A 123 -1.41 -19.35 -6.95
N GLU A 124 -0.21 -18.94 -6.57
CA GLU A 124 0.40 -19.33 -5.29
C GLU A 124 -0.38 -18.75 -4.12
N ARG A 125 -0.78 -17.47 -4.20
CA ARG A 125 -1.57 -16.83 -3.15
C ARG A 125 -2.95 -17.47 -3.00
N ILE A 126 -3.61 -17.82 -4.10
CA ILE A 126 -4.88 -18.58 -4.07
C ILE A 126 -4.67 -19.94 -3.41
N ARG A 127 -3.60 -20.67 -3.78
CA ARG A 127 -3.27 -21.98 -3.20
C ARG A 127 -3.01 -21.89 -1.70
N ASP A 128 -2.21 -20.92 -1.27
CA ASP A 128 -1.88 -20.67 0.14
C ASP A 128 -3.13 -20.28 0.95
N ALA A 129 -3.99 -19.42 0.40
CA ALA A 129 -5.23 -19.02 1.03
C ALA A 129 -6.19 -20.22 1.20
N LYS A 130 -6.40 -21.02 0.14
CA LYS A 130 -7.23 -22.23 0.19
C LYS A 130 -6.68 -23.24 1.20
N LYS A 131 -5.37 -23.47 1.21
CA LYS A 131 -4.69 -24.35 2.19
C LYS A 131 -5.01 -23.88 3.61
N ARG A 132 -4.77 -22.61 3.94
CA ARG A 132 -5.04 -22.04 5.27
C ARG A 132 -6.50 -22.14 5.68
N ALA A 133 -7.42 -21.83 4.78
CA ALA A 133 -8.84 -21.87 5.09
C ALA A 133 -9.33 -23.31 5.34
N ARG A 134 -8.84 -24.30 4.58
CA ARG A 134 -9.04 -25.74 4.90
C ARG A 134 -8.50 -26.12 6.28
N TRP A 135 -7.31 -25.66 6.64
CA TRP A 135 -6.73 -25.90 7.97
C TRP A 135 -7.59 -25.30 9.08
N LYS A 136 -8.06 -24.05 8.93
CA LYS A 136 -8.95 -23.40 9.89
C LYS A 136 -10.27 -24.15 10.06
N GLN A 137 -10.84 -24.67 8.96
CA GLN A 137 -12.07 -25.47 9.01
C GLN A 137 -11.86 -26.77 9.80
N ARG A 138 -10.74 -27.48 9.57
CA ARG A 138 -10.39 -28.70 10.33
C ARG A 138 -10.23 -28.44 11.84
N LEU A 139 -9.66 -27.30 12.22
CA LEU A 139 -9.51 -26.92 13.63
C LEU A 139 -10.87 -26.61 14.29
N ARG A 140 -11.86 -26.13 13.54
CA ARG A 140 -13.21 -25.84 14.05
C ARG A 140 -14.11 -27.07 14.17
N GLN A 141 -13.74 -28.18 13.52
CA GLN A 141 -14.50 -29.44 13.54
C GLN A 141 -13.98 -30.43 14.61
N ARG A 142 -13.00 -30.02 15.42
CA ARG A 142 -12.52 -30.72 16.62
C ARG A 142 -13.01 -29.98 17.85
#